data_AF-A0A3A6NAK7-F1
#
_entry.id   AF-A0A3A6NAK7-F1
#
_cell.length_a   1.000
_cell.length_b   1.000
_cell.length_c   1.000
_cell.angle_alpha   90.00
_cell.angle_beta   90.00
_cell.angle_gamma   90.00
#
_symmetry.space_group_name_H-M   'P 1'
#
loop_
_entity.id
_entity.type
_entity.pdbx_description
1 polymer ?
#
loop_
_entity_poly.entity_id
_entity_poly.type
_entity_poly.pdbx_seq_one_letter_code
_entity_poly.pdbx_strand_id
1 'polypeptide(L)'
;MLVTGIVITVISLTGVAKKGMDLIPVPIVMGMVAGVFLPFGLNLVSSFTVEPCLAAITIGLFFVISSGRFSIKLIPPILISAIAGIIIIALRGDFNAVSLNFSMIKPVIYKPDFNLNAMAELVLPLTISVIGIHNTQGLAILKGEGYKPPVNVMTLSCGLGSIVMGLLGSVPTCITGPVSAILNSSGPQKSRYVGSIYLGILLFLSGIFAPFTISLALLIPDTFVALLGGLAMFRVILDSFHNAFKGTFMIGALTAFMITVSSISFWNIGSAFWGLIAGCFMSLLLESKDFKKHLELLKAL
;
A
#
# COMPACT_ATOMS: atom_id res chain seq x y z
N MET A 1 1.42 -15.18 -13.74
CA MET A 1 1.23 -15.29 -12.27
C MET A 1 2.07 -16.41 -11.66
N LEU A 2 1.87 -17.68 -12.05
CA LEU A 2 2.68 -18.81 -11.54
C LEU A 2 4.18 -18.60 -11.71
N VAL A 3 4.61 -18.28 -12.93
CA VAL A 3 6.03 -18.05 -13.25
C VAL A 3 6.59 -16.88 -12.42
N THR A 4 5.84 -15.78 -12.29
CA THR A 4 6.19 -14.66 -11.42
C THR A 4 6.39 -15.11 -9.98
N GLY A 5 5.48 -15.92 -9.44
CA GLY A 5 5.60 -16.49 -8.09
C GLY A 5 6.85 -17.36 -7.91
N ILE A 6 7.16 -18.21 -8.90
CA ILE A 6 8.38 -19.03 -8.92
C ILE A 6 9.62 -18.13 -8.91
N VAL A 7 9.67 -17.11 -9.78
CA VAL A 7 10.78 -16.17 -9.85
C VAL A 7 10.97 -15.44 -8.51
N ILE A 8 9.90 -14.94 -7.90
CA ILE A 8 9.95 -14.28 -6.58
C ILE A 8 10.47 -15.25 -5.51
N THR A 9 10.01 -16.50 -5.51
CA THR A 9 10.48 -17.54 -4.58
C THR A 9 11.98 -17.80 -4.75
N VAL A 10 12.47 -17.95 -5.98
CA VAL A 10 13.90 -18.17 -6.27
C VAL A 10 14.75 -16.96 -5.84
N ILE A 11 14.34 -15.74 -6.19
CA ILE A 11 15.03 -14.50 -5.79
C ILE A 11 15.08 -14.38 -4.26
N SER A 12 14.02 -14.81 -3.58
CA SER A 12 13.96 -14.80 -2.12
C SER A 12 14.93 -15.81 -1.48
N LEU A 13 14.95 -17.05 -1.98
CA LEU A 13 15.82 -18.13 -1.47
C LEU A 13 17.31 -17.84 -1.66
N THR A 14 17.67 -17.14 -2.74
CA THR A 14 19.05 -16.69 -2.99
C THR A 14 19.49 -15.51 -2.12
N GLY A 15 18.56 -14.89 -1.38
CA GLY A 15 18.81 -13.70 -0.56
C GLY A 15 19.05 -12.42 -1.36
N VAL A 16 18.87 -12.45 -2.68
CA VAL A 16 19.06 -11.30 -3.58
C VAL A 16 18.01 -10.22 -3.29
N ALA A 17 16.77 -10.61 -2.95
CA ALA A 17 15.72 -9.66 -2.56
C ALA A 17 16.18 -8.77 -1.40
N LYS A 18 16.63 -9.36 -0.29
CA LYS A 18 17.13 -8.61 0.87
C LYS A 18 18.28 -7.67 0.48
N LYS A 19 19.28 -8.18 -0.25
CA LYS A 19 20.42 -7.36 -0.69
C LYS A 19 19.97 -6.15 -1.50
N GLY A 20 19.08 -6.34 -2.48
CA GLY A 20 18.56 -5.25 -3.31
C GLY A 20 17.81 -4.20 -2.51
N MET A 21 16.94 -4.63 -1.58
CA MET A 21 16.14 -3.73 -0.76
C MET A 21 16.96 -2.98 0.30
N ASP A 22 18.00 -3.62 0.85
CA ASP A 22 18.88 -2.99 1.84
C ASP A 22 19.80 -1.92 1.20
N LEU A 23 20.12 -2.04 -0.09
CA LEU A 23 20.92 -1.04 -0.83
C LEU A 23 20.21 0.32 -0.94
N ILE A 24 18.89 0.36 -0.87
CA ILE A 24 18.10 1.59 -1.03
C ILE A 24 17.94 2.27 0.35
N PRO A 25 18.43 3.49 0.54
CA PRO A 25 18.23 4.23 1.78
C PRO A 25 16.74 4.44 2.10
N VAL A 26 16.37 4.23 3.37
CA VAL A 26 14.98 4.36 3.84
C VAL A 26 14.33 5.71 3.48
N PRO A 27 15.01 6.88 3.59
CA PRO A 27 14.40 8.16 3.21
C PRO A 27 13.97 8.21 1.74
N ILE A 28 14.74 7.61 0.83
CA ILE A 28 14.40 7.54 -0.60
C ILE A 28 13.14 6.69 -0.81
N VAL A 29 13.06 5.54 -0.12
CA VAL A 29 11.84 4.72 -0.15
C VAL A 29 10.66 5.50 0.40
N MET A 30 10.82 6.23 1.51
CA MET A 30 9.75 7.02 2.11
C MET A 30 9.29 8.16 1.19
N GLY A 31 10.18 8.75 0.39
CA GLY A 31 9.82 9.70 -0.67
C GLY A 31 8.92 9.06 -1.73
N MET A 32 9.26 7.85 -2.19
CA MET A 32 8.38 7.06 -3.06
C MET A 32 7.04 6.76 -2.38
N VAL A 33 7.03 6.32 -1.11
CA VAL A 33 5.80 6.02 -0.36
C VAL A 33 4.89 7.25 -0.25
N ALA A 34 5.46 8.41 0.08
CA ALA A 34 4.73 9.67 0.10
C ALA A 34 4.09 9.98 -1.27
N GLY A 35 4.82 9.73 -2.36
CA GLY A 35 4.32 9.92 -3.72
C GLY A 35 3.18 8.97 -4.08
N VAL A 36 3.29 7.68 -3.73
CA VAL A 36 2.22 6.68 -3.94
C VAL A 36 0.95 7.04 -3.17
N PHE A 37 1.09 7.63 -1.98
CA PHE A 37 -0.04 7.93 -1.10
C PHE A 37 -0.63 9.33 -1.26
N LEU A 38 0.11 10.27 -1.85
CA LEU A 38 -0.37 11.65 -2.06
C LEU A 38 -1.75 11.72 -2.76
N PRO A 39 -2.06 10.91 -3.79
CA PRO A 39 -3.38 10.94 -4.42
C PRO A 39 -4.54 10.71 -3.44
N PHE A 40 -4.37 9.89 -2.39
CA PHE A 40 -5.41 9.70 -1.37
C PHE A 40 -5.68 11.00 -0.60
N GLY A 41 -4.63 11.76 -0.26
CA GLY A 41 -4.77 13.06 0.39
C GLY A 41 -5.37 14.12 -0.53
N LEU A 42 -5.02 14.13 -1.81
CA LEU A 42 -5.61 15.03 -2.80
C LEU A 42 -7.09 14.72 -3.04
N ASN A 43 -7.45 13.42 -3.07
CA ASN A 43 -8.83 12.99 -3.22
C ASN A 43 -9.72 13.47 -2.06
N LEU A 44 -9.20 13.49 -0.83
CA LEU A 44 -9.90 14.07 0.32
C LEU A 44 -10.25 15.55 0.11
N VAL A 45 -9.32 16.35 -0.42
CA VAL A 45 -9.56 17.78 -0.69
C VAL A 45 -10.49 17.97 -1.88
N SER A 46 -10.28 17.22 -2.96
CA SER A 46 -11.13 17.28 -4.16
C SER A 46 -12.58 16.84 -3.88
N SER A 47 -12.82 16.06 -2.84
CA SER A 47 -14.17 15.66 -2.44
C SER A 47 -15.04 16.87 -2.06
N PHE A 48 -14.44 17.99 -1.63
CA PHE A 48 -15.18 19.24 -1.39
C PHE A 48 -15.72 19.89 -2.66
N THR A 49 -15.12 19.65 -3.83
CA THR A 49 -15.61 20.22 -5.09
C THR A 49 -16.73 19.38 -5.69
N VAL A 50 -16.74 18.08 -5.43
CA VAL A 50 -17.74 17.15 -5.96
C VAL A 50 -18.94 17.03 -5.02
N GLU A 51 -18.71 16.79 -3.73
CA GLU A 51 -19.74 16.58 -2.72
C GLU A 51 -19.47 17.38 -1.43
N PRO A 52 -19.64 18.73 -1.46
CA PRO A 52 -19.18 19.62 -0.38
C PRO A 52 -19.76 19.29 1.00
N CYS A 53 -21.05 18.98 1.06
CA CYS A 53 -21.75 18.71 2.33
C CYS A 53 -21.35 17.36 2.93
N LEU A 54 -21.29 16.30 2.10
CA LEU A 54 -20.81 14.98 2.54
C LEU A 54 -19.37 15.08 3.01
N ALA A 55 -18.51 15.78 2.26
CA ALA A 55 -17.11 15.98 2.59
C ALA A 55 -16.94 16.76 3.90
N ALA A 56 -17.62 17.90 4.05
CA ALA A 56 -17.54 18.71 5.26
C ALA A 56 -17.94 17.95 6.52
N ILE A 57 -19.04 17.17 6.47
CA ILE A 57 -19.52 16.43 7.63
C ILE A 57 -18.58 15.28 7.99
N THR A 58 -18.19 14.46 7.00
CA THR A 58 -17.36 13.27 7.23
C THR A 58 -15.95 13.63 7.70
N ILE A 59 -15.32 14.63 7.06
CA ILE A 59 -14.00 15.14 7.42
C ILE A 59 -14.06 15.91 8.75
N GLY A 60 -15.10 16.74 8.94
CA GLY A 60 -15.32 17.48 10.17
C GLY A 60 -15.45 16.56 11.38
N LEU A 61 -16.29 15.51 11.28
CA LEU A 61 -16.43 14.50 12.33
C LEU A 61 -15.11 13.80 12.62
N PHE A 62 -14.34 13.43 11.58
CA PHE A 62 -13.07 12.75 11.75
C PHE A 62 -12.12 13.57 12.62
N PHE A 63 -11.93 14.86 12.29
CA PHE A 63 -11.02 15.74 13.02
C PHE A 63 -11.56 16.16 14.39
N VAL A 64 -12.86 16.41 14.53
CA VAL A 64 -13.47 16.74 15.82
C VAL A 64 -13.29 15.60 16.82
N ILE A 65 -13.51 14.35 16.40
CA ILE A 65 -13.32 13.19 17.27
C ILE A 65 -11.83 12.94 17.52
N SER A 66 -11.00 13.06 16.47
CA SER A 66 -9.54 12.90 16.60
C SER A 66 -8.88 13.94 17.52
N SER A 67 -9.51 15.12 17.72
CA SER A 67 -9.02 16.15 18.64
C SER A 67 -9.04 15.73 20.12
N GLY A 68 -9.67 14.61 20.46
CA GLY A 68 -9.76 14.10 21.83
C GLY A 68 -10.78 14.81 22.72
N ARG A 69 -11.44 15.86 22.23
CA ARG A 69 -12.51 16.59 22.93
C ARG A 69 -13.72 15.72 23.25
N PHE A 70 -13.99 14.74 22.39
CA PHE A 70 -15.05 13.75 22.57
C PHE A 70 -14.38 12.38 22.69
N SER A 71 -14.00 12.00 23.91
CA SER A 71 -13.26 10.76 24.19
C SER A 71 -14.14 9.51 24.01
N ILE A 72 -14.45 9.15 22.77
CA ILE A 72 -15.02 7.84 22.42
C ILE A 72 -13.84 6.87 22.26
N LYS A 73 -13.22 6.48 23.38
CA LYS A 73 -12.00 5.66 23.39
C LYS A 73 -12.15 4.30 22.70
N LEU A 74 -13.38 3.83 22.48
CA LEU A 74 -13.66 2.51 21.91
C LEU A 74 -13.78 2.48 20.38
N ILE A 75 -14.09 3.59 19.70
CA ILE A 75 -14.44 3.57 18.27
C ILE A 75 -13.46 4.45 17.49
N PRO A 76 -12.76 3.90 16.46
CA PRO A 76 -11.88 4.69 15.61
C PRO A 76 -12.61 5.88 14.95
N PRO A 77 -12.02 7.09 14.93
CA PRO A 77 -12.65 8.27 14.32
C PRO A 77 -13.13 8.04 12.88
N ILE A 78 -12.34 7.31 12.09
CA ILE A 78 -12.69 6.98 10.70
C ILE A 78 -13.96 6.14 10.58
N LEU A 79 -14.24 5.24 11.53
CA LEU A 79 -15.44 4.42 11.50
C LEU A 79 -16.68 5.26 11.79
N ILE A 80 -16.57 6.23 12.70
CA ILE A 80 -17.67 7.16 13.00
C ILE A 80 -17.94 8.05 11.78
N SER A 81 -16.90 8.57 11.13
CA SER A 81 -17.03 9.33 9.89
C SER A 81 -17.64 8.49 8.76
N ALA A 82 -17.27 7.23 8.63
CA ALA A 82 -17.83 6.32 7.65
C ALA A 82 -19.34 6.09 7.89
N ILE A 83 -19.74 5.82 9.13
CA ILE A 83 -21.16 5.65 9.49
C ILE A 83 -21.96 6.92 9.18
N ALA A 84 -21.45 8.09 9.56
CA ALA A 84 -22.12 9.36 9.27
C ALA A 84 -22.29 9.60 7.76
N GLY A 85 -21.25 9.31 6.96
CA GLY A 85 -21.33 9.43 5.51
C GLY A 85 -22.34 8.48 4.88
N ILE A 86 -22.37 7.22 5.33
CA ILE A 86 -23.37 6.23 4.89
C ILE A 86 -24.79 6.70 5.21
N ILE A 87 -25.02 7.27 6.40
CA ILE A 87 -26.33 7.82 6.78
C ILE A 87 -26.72 8.96 5.83
N ILE A 88 -25.80 9.88 5.51
CA ILE A 88 -26.08 10.99 4.57
C ILE A 88 -26.45 10.45 3.19
N ILE A 89 -25.67 9.51 2.66
CA ILE A 89 -25.93 8.88 1.36
C ILE A 89 -27.31 8.20 1.36
N ALA A 90 -27.62 7.47 2.43
CA ALA A 90 -28.90 6.79 2.58
C ALA A 90 -30.09 7.75 2.65
N LEU A 91 -29.96 8.87 3.38
CA LEU A 91 -31.00 9.89 3.49
C LEU A 91 -31.27 10.62 2.17
N ARG A 92 -30.24 10.75 1.31
CA ARG A 92 -30.38 11.33 -0.03
C ARG A 92 -30.85 10.35 -1.08
N GLY A 93 -30.64 9.05 -0.85
CA GLY A 93 -30.89 8.01 -1.86
C GLY A 93 -29.80 7.92 -2.92
N ASP A 94 -28.61 8.44 -2.65
CA ASP A 94 -27.50 8.55 -3.61
C ASP A 94 -26.69 7.25 -3.77
N PHE A 95 -27.27 6.10 -3.46
CA PHE A 95 -26.60 4.82 -3.72
C PHE A 95 -26.62 4.50 -5.22
N ASN A 96 -25.54 3.90 -5.72
CA ASN A 96 -25.50 3.41 -7.09
C ASN A 96 -26.54 2.30 -7.30
N ALA A 97 -27.12 2.21 -8.50
CA ALA A 97 -28.10 1.19 -8.84
C ALA A 97 -27.45 -0.19 -9.01
N VAL A 98 -27.08 -0.83 -7.89
CA VAL A 98 -26.43 -2.14 -7.82
C VAL A 98 -27.24 -3.05 -6.92
N SER A 99 -27.51 -4.28 -7.38
CA SER A 99 -28.14 -5.29 -6.54
C SER A 99 -27.12 -5.94 -5.60
N LEU A 100 -27.47 -6.06 -4.33
CA LEU A 100 -26.65 -6.78 -3.36
C LEU A 100 -26.72 -8.28 -3.65
N ASN A 101 -25.55 -8.90 -3.82
CA ASN A 101 -25.45 -10.32 -4.10
C ASN A 101 -24.86 -11.06 -2.89
N PHE A 102 -25.73 -11.54 -2.00
CA PHE A 102 -25.32 -12.34 -0.86
C PHE A 102 -25.09 -13.80 -1.28
N SER A 103 -23.94 -14.06 -1.91
CA SER A 103 -23.52 -15.41 -2.28
C SER A 103 -22.06 -15.63 -1.95
N MET A 104 -21.74 -16.90 -1.64
CA MET A 104 -20.37 -17.34 -1.47
C MET A 104 -19.71 -17.55 -2.83
N ILE A 105 -18.47 -17.10 -3.00
CA ILE A 105 -17.71 -17.38 -4.21
C ILE A 105 -17.46 -18.88 -4.33
N LYS A 106 -17.61 -19.43 -5.53
CA LYS A 106 -17.15 -20.78 -5.84
C LYS A 106 -15.73 -20.66 -6.39
N PRO A 107 -14.70 -21.21 -5.71
CA PRO A 107 -13.34 -21.15 -6.22
C PRO A 107 -13.26 -21.89 -7.56
N VAL A 108 -12.76 -21.20 -8.58
CA VAL A 108 -12.51 -21.78 -9.90
C VAL A 108 -11.02 -22.05 -10.01
N ILE A 109 -10.67 -23.31 -10.25
CA ILE A 109 -9.29 -23.69 -10.54
C ILE A 109 -9.06 -23.50 -12.04
N TYR A 110 -8.13 -22.60 -12.38
CA TYR A 110 -7.75 -22.32 -13.75
C TYR A 110 -6.61 -23.25 -14.15
N LYS A 111 -6.74 -23.89 -15.32
CA LYS A 111 -5.63 -24.62 -15.94
C LYS A 111 -4.64 -23.58 -16.49
N PRO A 112 -3.38 -23.57 -16.04
CA PRO A 112 -2.40 -22.62 -16.55
C PRO A 112 -2.13 -22.85 -18.03
N ASP A 113 -2.19 -21.78 -18.81
CA ASP A 113 -1.70 -21.75 -20.17
C ASP A 113 -0.37 -21.00 -20.21
N PHE A 114 0.68 -21.67 -20.69
CA PHE A 114 2.04 -21.13 -20.68
C PHE A 114 2.35 -20.47 -22.02
N ASN A 115 2.07 -19.17 -22.10
CA ASN A 115 2.37 -18.34 -23.26
C ASN A 115 3.69 -17.59 -23.07
N LEU A 116 4.69 -17.87 -23.91
CA LEU A 116 6.02 -17.27 -23.83
C LEU A 116 6.01 -15.74 -24.01
N ASN A 117 5.15 -15.20 -24.87
CA ASN A 117 5.04 -13.76 -25.10
C ASN A 117 4.48 -13.07 -23.84
N ALA A 118 3.39 -13.61 -23.28
CA ALA A 118 2.81 -13.09 -22.04
C ALA A 118 3.80 -13.21 -20.86
N MET A 119 4.60 -14.28 -20.82
CA MET A 119 5.65 -14.43 -19.83
C MET A 119 6.74 -13.37 -19.97
N ALA A 120 7.25 -13.16 -21.19
CA ALA A 120 8.29 -12.16 -21.46
C ALA A 120 7.81 -10.75 -21.12
N GLU A 121 6.54 -10.43 -21.39
CA GLU A 121 5.97 -9.11 -21.15
C GLU A 121 5.60 -8.86 -19.68
N LEU A 122 5.02 -9.84 -18.99
CA LEU A 122 4.40 -9.61 -17.67
C LEU A 122 5.24 -10.07 -16.48
N VAL A 123 6.08 -11.10 -16.64
CA VAL A 123 6.78 -11.69 -15.49
C VAL A 123 7.72 -10.69 -14.84
N LEU A 124 8.50 -9.96 -15.65
CA LEU A 124 9.47 -8.99 -15.15
C LEU A 124 8.77 -7.79 -14.47
N PRO A 125 7.81 -7.08 -15.11
CA PRO A 125 7.12 -5.97 -14.45
C PRO A 125 6.39 -6.37 -13.17
N LEU A 126 5.73 -7.53 -13.16
CA LEU A 126 5.04 -8.01 -11.96
C LEU A 126 6.00 -8.39 -10.84
N THR A 127 7.15 -9.01 -11.17
CA THR A 127 8.19 -9.33 -10.17
C THR A 127 8.75 -8.04 -9.56
N ILE A 128 9.02 -7.03 -10.39
CA ILE A 128 9.50 -5.71 -9.95
C ILE A 128 8.44 -5.00 -9.11
N SER A 129 7.17 -5.07 -9.49
CA SER A 129 6.07 -4.50 -8.70
C SER A 129 5.99 -5.13 -7.31
N VAL A 130 6.07 -6.46 -7.20
CA VAL A 130 6.03 -7.14 -5.90
C VAL A 130 7.26 -6.84 -5.05
N ILE A 131 8.47 -7.07 -5.58
CA ILE A 131 9.70 -6.96 -4.79
C ILE A 131 10.11 -5.49 -4.64
N GLY A 132 10.22 -4.79 -5.76
CA GLY A 132 10.78 -3.45 -5.85
C GLY A 132 9.86 -2.36 -5.29
N ILE A 133 8.54 -2.49 -5.45
CA ILE A 133 7.58 -1.48 -4.99
C ILE A 133 6.93 -1.93 -3.68
N HIS A 134 6.10 -2.97 -3.71
CA HIS A 134 5.24 -3.31 -2.58
C HIS A 134 6.02 -3.83 -1.36
N ASN A 135 6.91 -4.80 -1.55
CA ASN A 135 7.71 -5.32 -0.45
C ASN A 135 8.68 -4.26 0.08
N THR A 136 9.28 -3.43 -0.80
CA THR A 136 10.19 -2.34 -0.38
C THR A 136 9.45 -1.30 0.45
N GLN A 137 8.25 -0.92 0.03
CA GLN A 137 7.37 -0.03 0.77
C GLN A 137 6.99 -0.60 2.14
N GLY A 138 6.50 -1.85 2.19
CA GLY A 138 6.14 -2.51 3.45
C GLY A 138 7.34 -2.65 4.40
N LEU A 139 8.51 -2.99 3.86
CA LEU A 139 9.76 -3.09 4.61
C LEU A 139 10.17 -1.75 5.20
N ALA A 140 10.14 -0.67 4.42
CA ALA A 140 10.52 0.65 4.88
C ALA A 140 9.59 1.15 5.99
N ILE A 141 8.27 0.94 5.86
CA ILE A 141 7.29 1.26 6.91
C ILE A 141 7.64 0.52 8.21
N LEU A 142 7.87 -0.79 8.14
CA LEU A 142 8.23 -1.59 9.32
C LEU A 142 9.56 -1.16 9.96
N LYS A 143 10.59 -0.88 9.14
CA LYS A 143 11.89 -0.38 9.62
C LYS A 143 11.76 1.01 10.27
N GLY A 144 10.93 1.89 9.71
CA GLY A 144 10.65 3.22 10.27
C GLY A 144 10.03 3.17 11.67
N GLU A 145 9.25 2.13 11.94
CA GLU A 145 8.67 1.83 13.26
C GLU A 145 9.60 1.01 14.18
N GLY A 146 10.84 0.78 13.78
CA GLY A 146 11.86 0.07 14.58
C GLY A 146 11.79 -1.46 14.54
N TYR A 147 10.99 -2.05 13.66
CA TYR A 147 10.97 -3.51 13.49
C TYR A 147 12.20 -4.01 12.72
N LYS A 148 12.57 -5.27 12.97
CA LYS A 148 13.61 -6.02 12.21
C LYS A 148 12.98 -7.16 11.41
N PRO A 149 12.21 -6.86 10.34
CA PRO A 149 11.47 -7.86 9.58
C PRO A 149 12.40 -8.84 8.83
N PRO A 150 12.06 -10.13 8.78
CA PRO A 150 12.80 -11.13 8.02
C PRO A 150 12.47 -11.04 6.53
N VAL A 151 13.18 -10.16 5.80
CA VAL A 151 12.90 -9.78 4.40
C VAL A 151 12.73 -10.99 3.46
N ASN A 152 13.64 -11.97 3.55
CA ASN A 152 13.56 -13.17 2.70
C ASN A 152 12.32 -14.01 3.04
N VAL A 153 12.01 -14.23 4.31
CA VAL A 153 10.82 -15.02 4.69
C VAL A 153 9.55 -14.34 4.20
N MET A 154 9.44 -13.02 4.37
CA MET A 154 8.30 -12.24 3.88
C MET A 154 8.17 -12.33 2.36
N THR A 155 9.26 -12.17 1.63
CA THR A 155 9.27 -12.25 0.16
C THR A 155 9.00 -13.67 -0.33
N LEU A 156 9.47 -14.69 0.40
CA LEU A 156 9.22 -16.10 0.11
C LEU A 156 7.73 -16.42 0.24
N SER A 157 7.07 -15.94 1.31
CA SER A 157 5.62 -16.08 1.48
C SER A 157 4.84 -15.43 0.34
N CYS A 158 5.32 -14.30 -0.19
CA CYS A 158 4.73 -13.66 -1.36
C CYS A 158 4.90 -14.50 -2.64
N GLY A 159 6.06 -15.12 -2.84
CA GLY A 159 6.30 -16.01 -3.98
C GLY A 159 5.43 -17.27 -3.94
N LEU A 160 5.44 -17.97 -2.81
CA LEU A 160 4.62 -19.17 -2.58
C LEU A 160 3.12 -18.87 -2.65
N GLY A 161 2.68 -17.77 -2.03
CA GLY A 161 1.31 -17.29 -2.11
C GLY A 161 0.89 -17.00 -3.55
N SER A 162 1.75 -16.37 -4.35
CA SER A 162 1.49 -16.10 -5.77
C SER A 162 1.38 -17.37 -6.61
N ILE A 163 2.12 -18.42 -6.27
CA ILE A 163 2.01 -19.72 -6.95
C ILE A 163 0.63 -20.34 -6.67
N VAL A 164 0.23 -20.39 -5.39
CA VAL A 164 -1.07 -20.95 -5.00
C VAL A 164 -2.22 -20.13 -5.61
N MET A 165 -2.17 -18.81 -5.45
CA MET A 165 -3.21 -17.89 -5.92
C MET A 165 -3.26 -17.80 -7.45
N GLY A 166 -2.13 -18.05 -8.14
CA GLY A 166 -2.07 -18.14 -9.59
C GLY A 166 -2.93 -19.28 -10.16
N LEU A 167 -3.12 -20.38 -9.43
CA LEU A 167 -4.03 -21.48 -9.83
C LEU A 167 -5.51 -21.08 -9.72
N LEU A 168 -5.81 -20.04 -8.93
CA LEU A 168 -7.16 -19.49 -8.75
C LEU A 168 -7.40 -18.27 -9.65
N GLY A 169 -6.49 -17.98 -10.58
CA GLY A 169 -6.61 -16.85 -11.52
C GLY A 169 -6.35 -15.48 -10.90
N SER A 170 -5.72 -15.42 -9.72
CA SER A 170 -5.43 -14.17 -9.02
C SER A 170 -4.11 -13.53 -9.45
N VAL A 171 -3.94 -12.25 -9.10
CA VAL A 171 -2.69 -11.49 -9.23
C VAL A 171 -1.64 -11.94 -8.21
N PRO A 172 -0.35 -11.56 -8.38
CA PRO A 172 0.69 -11.96 -7.44
C PRO A 172 0.41 -11.41 -6.03
N THR A 173 0.66 -12.22 -5.02
CA THR A 173 0.58 -11.79 -3.62
C THR A 173 1.84 -11.01 -3.24
N CYS A 174 1.69 -9.98 -2.40
CA CYS A 174 2.78 -9.13 -1.94
C CYS A 174 2.57 -8.68 -0.49
N ILE A 175 3.59 -8.03 0.09
CA ILE A 175 3.41 -7.28 1.32
C ILE A 175 2.75 -5.95 0.96
N THR A 176 1.44 -5.86 1.15
CA THR A 176 0.67 -4.67 0.77
C THR A 176 1.12 -3.46 1.58
N GLY A 177 1.78 -2.51 0.91
CA GLY A 177 2.26 -1.25 1.48
C GLY A 177 1.21 -0.44 2.24
N PRO A 178 0.09 -0.03 1.61
CA PRO A 178 -0.97 0.75 2.28
C PRO A 178 -1.53 0.08 3.53
N VAL A 179 -1.76 -1.24 3.47
CA VAL A 179 -2.25 -2.03 4.61
C VAL A 179 -1.23 -2.02 5.74
N SER A 180 0.04 -2.25 5.42
CA SER A 180 1.13 -2.21 6.40
C SER A 180 1.25 -0.83 7.05
N ALA A 181 1.00 0.24 6.28
CA ALA A 181 1.01 1.61 6.77
C ALA A 181 -0.14 1.92 7.74
N ILE A 182 -1.38 1.52 7.39
CA ILE A 182 -2.55 1.72 8.25
C ILE A 182 -2.37 0.97 9.58
N LEU A 183 -1.98 -0.32 9.52
CA LEU A 183 -1.77 -1.13 10.71
C LEU A 183 -0.68 -0.55 11.62
N ASN A 184 0.37 0.03 11.04
CA ASN A 184 1.43 0.66 11.82
C ASN A 184 1.06 2.05 12.34
N SER A 185 0.24 2.82 11.64
CA SER A 185 -0.24 4.11 12.16
C SER A 185 -1.33 3.97 13.24
N SER A 186 -1.80 2.73 13.48
CA SER A 186 -2.93 2.42 14.36
C SER A 186 -2.51 1.69 15.64
N GLY A 187 -3.05 2.13 16.79
CA GLY A 187 -2.92 1.44 18.08
C GLY A 187 -1.50 1.33 18.65
N PRO A 188 -1.35 0.75 19.86
CA PRO A 188 -0.05 0.51 20.49
C PRO A 188 0.79 -0.50 19.70
N GLN A 189 2.10 -0.25 19.59
CA GLN A 189 3.02 -1.12 18.83
C GLN A 189 2.95 -2.60 19.22
N LYS A 190 2.81 -2.90 20.52
CA LYS A 190 2.76 -4.27 21.07
C LYS A 190 1.55 -5.08 20.61
N SER A 191 0.45 -4.44 20.20
CA SER A 191 -0.79 -5.11 19.78
C SER A 191 -1.03 -5.08 18.27
N ARG A 192 -0.15 -4.46 17.48
CA ARG A 192 -0.32 -4.36 16.02
C ARG A 192 -0.37 -5.72 15.32
N TYR A 193 0.34 -6.73 15.83
CA TYR A 193 0.30 -8.09 15.28
C TYR A 193 -1.10 -8.71 15.39
N VAL A 194 -1.82 -8.42 16.47
CA VAL A 194 -3.21 -8.85 16.68
C VAL A 194 -4.10 -8.21 15.62
N GLY A 195 -3.89 -6.91 15.34
CA GLY A 195 -4.55 -6.20 14.26
C GLY A 195 -4.33 -6.86 12.90
N SER A 196 -3.10 -7.28 12.59
CA SER A 196 -2.78 -8.01 11.35
C SER A 196 -3.51 -9.35 11.25
N ILE A 197 -3.66 -10.09 12.36
CA ILE A 197 -4.40 -11.37 12.39
C ILE A 197 -5.88 -11.12 12.08
N TYR A 198 -6.51 -10.17 12.78
CA TYR A 198 -7.92 -9.83 12.52
C TYR A 198 -8.13 -9.32 11.10
N LEU A 199 -7.22 -8.50 10.58
CA LEU A 199 -7.29 -8.07 9.19
C LEU A 199 -7.22 -9.26 8.22
N GLY A 200 -6.32 -10.21 8.46
CA GLY A 200 -6.23 -11.44 7.66
C GLY A 200 -7.54 -12.24 7.68
N ILE A 201 -8.15 -12.40 8.85
CA ILE A 201 -9.45 -13.07 9.00
C ILE A 201 -10.55 -12.31 8.24
N LEU A 202 -10.61 -10.99 8.39
CA LEU A 202 -11.61 -10.15 7.71
C LEU A 202 -11.44 -10.17 6.19
N LEU A 203 -10.20 -10.12 5.68
CA LEU A 203 -9.92 -10.23 4.25
C LEU A 203 -10.25 -11.63 3.71
N PHE A 204 -9.99 -12.67 4.49
CA PHE A 204 -10.36 -14.04 4.12
C PHE A 204 -11.89 -14.20 4.04
N LEU A 205 -12.63 -13.72 5.05
CA LEU A 205 -14.10 -13.70 5.04
C LEU A 205 -14.64 -12.86 3.87
N SER A 206 -14.04 -11.70 3.62
CA SER A 206 -14.37 -10.85 2.48
C SER A 206 -14.16 -11.56 1.14
N GLY A 207 -13.10 -12.37 1.02
CA GLY A 207 -12.85 -13.20 -0.16
C GLY A 207 -13.89 -14.32 -0.34
N ILE A 208 -14.28 -14.98 0.75
CA ILE A 208 -15.35 -15.98 0.74
C ILE A 208 -16.68 -15.38 0.25
N PHE A 209 -17.01 -14.17 0.72
CA PHE A 209 -18.20 -13.43 0.33
C PHE A 209 -17.88 -12.37 -0.74
N ALA A 210 -16.94 -12.62 -1.64
CA ALA A 210 -16.50 -11.65 -2.64
C ALA A 210 -17.64 -11.04 -3.47
N PRO A 211 -18.66 -11.80 -3.96
CA PRO A 211 -19.82 -11.22 -4.65
C PRO A 211 -20.53 -10.15 -3.81
N PHE A 212 -20.70 -10.40 -2.51
CA PHE A 212 -21.31 -9.45 -1.59
C PHE A 212 -20.42 -8.23 -1.39
N THR A 213 -19.14 -8.44 -1.02
CA THR A 213 -18.20 -7.33 -0.80
C THR A 213 -18.06 -6.44 -2.03
N ILE A 214 -17.94 -7.02 -3.22
CA ILE A 214 -17.84 -6.28 -4.48
C ILE A 214 -19.13 -5.51 -4.73
N SER A 215 -20.30 -6.13 -4.58
CA SER A 215 -21.57 -5.42 -4.76
C SER A 215 -21.76 -4.28 -3.75
N LEU A 216 -21.30 -4.44 -2.51
CA LEU A 216 -21.32 -3.41 -1.49
C LEU A 216 -20.36 -2.26 -1.82
N ALA A 217 -19.17 -2.56 -2.34
CA ALA A 217 -18.21 -1.54 -2.78
C ALA A 217 -18.76 -0.73 -3.97
N LEU A 218 -19.42 -1.40 -4.93
CA LEU A 218 -20.04 -0.75 -6.09
C LEU A 218 -21.32 0.02 -5.75
N LEU A 219 -22.01 -0.34 -4.67
CA LEU A 219 -23.21 0.36 -4.18
C LEU A 219 -22.87 1.78 -3.68
N ILE A 220 -21.68 1.94 -3.10
CA ILE A 220 -21.24 3.18 -2.47
C ILE A 220 -20.64 4.13 -3.54
N PRO A 221 -20.94 5.44 -3.52
CA PRO A 221 -20.35 6.41 -4.44
C PRO A 221 -18.81 6.46 -4.37
N ASP A 222 -18.16 6.51 -5.54
CA ASP A 222 -16.70 6.54 -5.66
C ASP A 222 -16.07 7.72 -4.90
N THR A 223 -16.74 8.86 -4.90
CA THR A 223 -16.33 10.07 -4.17
C THR A 223 -16.22 9.81 -2.67
N PHE A 224 -17.15 9.05 -2.09
CA PHE A 224 -17.14 8.70 -0.68
C PHE A 224 -16.06 7.66 -0.36
N VAL A 225 -15.86 6.66 -1.22
CA VAL A 225 -14.77 5.68 -1.08
C VAL A 225 -13.41 6.39 -1.12
N ALA A 226 -13.22 7.31 -2.07
CA ALA A 226 -12.00 8.09 -2.19
C ALA A 226 -11.76 8.99 -0.96
N LEU A 227 -12.82 9.62 -0.44
CA LEU A 227 -12.77 10.42 0.79
C LEU A 227 -12.32 9.58 2.00
N LEU A 228 -12.92 8.40 2.20
CA LEU A 228 -12.55 7.51 3.30
C LEU A 228 -11.12 7.00 3.15
N GLY A 229 -10.70 6.67 1.92
CA GLY A 229 -9.32 6.32 1.61
C GLY A 229 -8.34 7.42 2.00
N GLY A 230 -8.67 8.68 1.70
CA GLY A 230 -7.89 9.85 2.12
C GLY A 230 -7.80 10.01 3.64
N LEU A 231 -8.92 9.86 4.35
CA LEU A 231 -8.92 9.92 5.82
C LEU A 231 -8.10 8.77 6.44
N ALA A 232 -8.17 7.57 5.87
CA ALA A 232 -7.38 6.42 6.32
C ALA A 232 -5.88 6.64 6.12
N MET A 233 -5.50 7.31 5.03
CA MET A 233 -4.10 7.58 4.68
C MET A 233 -3.53 8.86 5.32
N PHE A 234 -4.35 9.70 5.96
CA PHE A 234 -3.93 11.02 6.40
C PHE A 234 -2.65 11.00 7.28
N ARG A 235 -2.65 10.16 8.31
CA ARG A 235 -1.49 9.99 9.20
C ARG A 235 -0.30 9.34 8.50
N VAL A 236 -0.57 8.34 7.65
CA VAL A 236 0.46 7.65 6.87
C VAL A 236 1.21 8.61 5.95
N ILE A 237 0.50 9.53 5.28
CA ILE A 237 1.10 10.54 4.41
C ILE A 237 2.04 11.45 5.22
N LEU A 238 1.56 11.95 6.38
CA LEU A 238 2.36 12.78 7.28
C LEU A 238 3.65 12.06 7.71
N ASP A 239 3.54 10.82 8.17
CA ASP A 239 4.68 10.03 8.63
C ASP A 239 5.65 9.71 7.48
N SER A 240 5.14 9.49 6.26
CA SER A 240 5.95 9.27 5.07
C SER A 240 6.76 10.52 4.71
N PHE A 241 6.14 11.70 4.71
CA PHE A 241 6.85 12.97 4.52
C PHE A 241 7.89 13.22 5.61
N HIS A 242 7.55 12.98 6.88
CA HIS A 242 8.49 13.13 7.98
C HIS A 242 9.72 12.23 7.79
N ASN A 243 9.52 10.94 7.46
CA ASN A 243 10.63 10.00 7.29
C ASN A 243 11.41 10.19 5.98
N ALA A 244 10.78 10.75 4.95
CA ALA A 244 11.45 11.08 3.68
C ALA A 244 12.39 12.28 3.80
N PHE A 245 11.98 13.31 4.55
CA PHE A 245 12.66 14.60 4.62
C PHE A 245 13.38 14.86 5.95
N LYS A 246 13.66 13.79 6.70
CA LYS A 246 14.41 13.86 7.96
C LYS A 246 15.84 13.35 7.76
N GLY A 247 16.80 14.27 7.87
CA GLY A 247 18.22 13.93 7.91
C GLY A 247 18.87 13.86 6.53
N THR A 248 19.41 12.70 6.16
CA THR A 248 20.18 12.49 4.93
C THR A 248 19.31 11.96 3.79
N PHE A 249 19.83 11.98 2.56
CA PHE A 249 19.12 11.50 1.36
C PHE A 249 17.87 12.30 0.96
N MET A 250 17.75 13.56 1.40
CA MET A 250 16.58 14.41 1.10
C MET A 250 16.44 14.69 -0.40
N ILE A 251 17.55 14.84 -1.13
CA ILE A 251 17.50 15.10 -2.58
C ILE A 251 17.02 13.84 -3.32
N GLY A 252 17.53 12.67 -2.95
CA GLY A 252 17.03 11.40 -3.49
C GLY A 252 15.57 11.15 -3.14
N ALA A 253 15.15 11.45 -1.90
CA ALA A 253 13.76 11.33 -1.47
C ALA A 253 12.82 12.27 -2.24
N LEU A 254 13.21 13.54 -2.46
CA LEU A 254 12.46 14.49 -3.27
C LEU A 254 12.32 14.00 -4.72
N THR A 255 13.41 13.50 -5.30
CA THR A 255 13.44 12.97 -6.67
C THR A 255 12.49 11.78 -6.79
N ALA A 256 12.57 10.83 -5.85
CA ALA A 256 11.70 9.66 -5.83
C ALA A 256 10.23 10.06 -5.69
N PHE A 257 9.93 11.03 -4.83
CA PHE A 257 8.59 11.59 -4.67
C PHE A 257 8.05 12.19 -5.98
N MET A 258 8.78 13.11 -6.61
CA MET A 258 8.33 13.81 -7.82
C MET A 258 8.04 12.84 -8.97
N ILE A 259 8.94 11.87 -9.20
CA ILE A 259 8.75 10.87 -10.25
C ILE A 259 7.57 9.97 -9.92
N THR A 260 7.41 9.55 -8.67
CA THR A 260 6.29 8.69 -8.28
C THR A 260 4.94 9.40 -8.52
N VAL A 261 4.83 10.67 -8.11
CA VAL A 261 3.62 11.50 -8.29
C VAL A 261 3.30 11.74 -9.77
N SER A 262 4.31 11.80 -10.65
CA SER A 262 4.09 11.98 -12.09
C SER A 262 3.21 10.89 -12.71
N SER A 263 3.08 9.73 -12.07
CA SER A 263 2.35 8.55 -12.56
C SER A 263 2.80 8.02 -13.92
N ILE A 264 3.95 8.47 -14.43
CA ILE A 264 4.52 8.02 -15.70
C ILE A 264 5.00 6.58 -15.55
N SER A 265 4.59 5.72 -16.49
CA SER A 265 5.05 4.34 -16.57
C SER A 265 5.92 4.13 -17.81
N PHE A 266 6.98 3.35 -17.66
CA PHE A 266 7.87 2.94 -18.75
C PHE A 266 8.03 1.43 -18.71
N TRP A 267 7.94 0.78 -19.86
CA TRP A 267 8.04 -0.69 -20.01
C TRP A 267 7.09 -1.48 -19.09
N ASN A 268 5.85 -1.02 -18.95
CA ASN A 268 4.84 -1.61 -18.05
C ASN A 268 5.25 -1.62 -16.56
N ILE A 269 6.27 -0.85 -16.17
CA ILE A 269 6.71 -0.67 -14.78
C ILE A 269 6.25 0.70 -14.30
N GLY A 270 5.57 0.72 -13.15
CA GLY A 270 5.01 1.93 -12.56
C GLY A 270 6.07 2.94 -12.09
N SER A 271 5.65 4.21 -12.01
CA SER A 271 6.49 5.36 -11.64
C SER A 271 7.25 5.18 -10.33
N ALA A 272 6.66 4.48 -9.35
CA ALA A 272 7.26 4.26 -8.04
C ALA A 272 8.63 3.56 -8.12
N PHE A 273 8.77 2.54 -8.97
CA PHE A 273 10.05 1.86 -9.16
C PHE A 273 11.09 2.81 -9.78
N TRP A 274 10.70 3.53 -10.84
CA TRP A 274 11.58 4.50 -11.49
C TRP A 274 11.97 5.65 -10.56
N GLY A 275 11.07 6.05 -9.66
CA GLY A 275 11.35 6.99 -8.58
C GLY A 275 12.44 6.51 -7.65
N LEU A 276 12.44 5.24 -7.24
CA LEU A 276 13.52 4.67 -6.42
C LEU A 276 14.87 4.69 -7.16
N ILE A 277 14.88 4.28 -8.43
CA ILE A 277 16.11 4.25 -9.24
C ILE A 277 16.69 5.65 -9.41
N ALA A 278 15.87 6.60 -9.84
CA ALA A 278 16.29 7.99 -10.03
C ALA A 278 16.65 8.67 -8.71
N GLY A 279 15.92 8.39 -7.62
CA GLY A 279 16.25 8.89 -6.29
C GLY A 279 17.62 8.39 -5.82
N CYS A 280 17.89 7.10 -5.95
CA CYS A 280 19.22 6.53 -5.64
C CYS A 280 20.31 7.15 -6.52
N PHE A 281 20.05 7.32 -7.82
CA PHE A 281 20.98 7.94 -8.75
C PHE A 281 21.31 9.39 -8.36
N MET A 282 20.29 10.19 -8.03
CA MET A 282 20.49 11.58 -7.60
C MET A 282 21.23 11.66 -6.26
N SER A 283 20.93 10.78 -5.29
CA SER A 283 21.69 10.70 -4.04
C SER A 283 23.14 10.23 -4.27
N LEU A 284 23.39 9.33 -5.22
CA LEU A 284 24.76 8.94 -5.56
C LEU A 284 25.58 10.12 -6.10
N LEU A 285 24.95 10.99 -6.89
CA LEU A 285 25.60 12.17 -7.45
C LEU A 285 25.77 13.30 -6.44
N LEU A 286 24.72 13.63 -5.69
CA LEU A 286 24.62 14.85 -4.90
C LEU A 286 24.79 14.62 -3.39
N GLU A 287 24.61 13.38 -2.92
CA GLU A 287 24.66 12.96 -1.51
C GLU A 287 25.66 11.80 -1.30
N SER A 288 26.72 11.79 -2.11
CA SER A 288 27.67 10.67 -2.22
C SER A 288 28.35 10.28 -0.90
N LYS A 289 28.58 11.23 0.01
CA LYS A 289 29.15 10.97 1.35
C LYS A 289 28.21 10.12 2.21
N ASP A 290 26.92 10.48 2.22
CA ASP A 290 25.90 9.75 2.96
C ASP A 290 25.69 8.37 2.33
N PHE A 291 25.71 8.28 1.00
CA PHE A 291 25.59 7.01 0.29
C PHE A 291 26.76 6.06 0.59
N LYS A 292 28.01 6.56 0.61
CA LYS A 292 29.17 5.76 1.02
C LYS A 292 29.04 5.23 2.44
N LYS A 293 28.65 6.10 3.38
CA LYS A 293 28.42 5.72 4.79
C LYS A 293 27.33 4.65 4.91
N HIS A 294 26.24 4.77 4.15
CA HIS A 294 25.19 3.75 4.09
C HIS A 294 25.73 2.40 3.63
N LEU A 295 26.52 2.37 2.56
CA LEU A 295 27.13 1.13 2.05
C LEU A 295 28.13 0.51 3.04
N GLU A 296 28.88 1.33 3.79
CA GLU A 296 29.78 0.84 4.84
C GLU A 296 29.01 0.18 5.99
N LEU A 297 27.90 0.80 6.43
CA LEU A 297 27.03 0.23 7.45
C LEU A 297 26.44 -1.12 7.01
N LEU A 298 26.05 -1.25 5.73
CA LEU A 298 25.54 -2.51 5.20
C LEU A 298 26.60 -3.63 5.18
N LYS A 299 27.87 -3.30 4.93
CA LYS A 299 28.97 -4.28 4.94
C LYS A 299 29.33 -4.77 6.35
N ALA A 300 28.97 -4.00 7.37
CA ALA A 300 29.23 -4.33 8.77
C ALA A 300 28.16 -5.25 9.39
N LEU A 301 27.06 -5.52 8.68
CA LEU A 301 25.93 -6.35 9.11
C LEU A 301 25.96 -7.74 8.46
#